data_AF-A0A4Y9Y0V0-F1
#
_entry.id   AF-A0A4Y9Y0V0-F1
#
_cell.length_a   1.000
_cell.length_b   1.000
_cell.length_c   1.000
_cell.angle_alpha   90.00
_cell.angle_beta   90.00
_cell.angle_gamma   90.00
#
_symmetry.space_group_name_H-M   'P 1'
#
loop_
_entity.id
_entity.type
_entity.pdbx_description
1 polymer ?
#
loop_
_entity_poly.entity_id
_entity_poly.type
_entity_poly.pdbx_seq_one_letter_code
_entity_poly.pdbx_strand_id
1 'polypeptide(L)'
;MTRSCVQYSTLRGEPESCRTSSEELEVRTDDSTTHAKLSQIPTQVSRYHTHMYTWAVAICMVCTMLNAMFLASTFRSDHSLLAPSVTSIPRKDIWKLRRPNQYIGLDEIERPTPPLPKQFDNFPIAVAQVDSLDVGRVIENGLKTHMGASGSYVPDDKQVVVTERVSTIVEFLAVDFGMEQCELQLTIDSSSIMNASPTPFMLDVFRLNSTIPINSDTLSYNTRPARISKVAALEMQSTDVRWHRSFHCSTDEYLAFELACTPSLGEISKGGHLFKT
;
A
#
# COMPACT_ATOMS: atom_id res chain seq x y z
N MET A 1 30.93 14.72 21.23
CA MET A 1 31.35 14.62 19.82
C MET A 1 30.34 13.76 19.08
N THR A 2 29.39 14.39 18.41
CA THR A 2 28.33 13.73 17.66
C THR A 2 28.88 13.44 16.26
N ARG A 3 29.14 12.17 15.94
CA ARG A 3 29.59 11.76 14.60
C ARG A 3 28.35 11.54 13.74
N SER A 4 28.25 12.27 12.63
CA SER A 4 27.16 12.18 11.65
C SER A 4 27.72 11.54 10.39
N CYS A 5 27.14 10.43 9.95
CA CYS A 5 27.53 9.73 8.72
C CYS A 5 26.70 10.26 7.53
N VAL A 6 27.31 10.21 6.34
CA VAL A 6 27.03 11.05 5.16
C VAL A 6 25.83 10.63 4.29
N GLN A 7 25.54 11.54 3.34
CA GLN A 7 24.36 11.81 2.52
C GLN A 7 24.63 11.52 1.02
N TYR A 8 23.57 11.09 0.28
CA TYR A 8 23.33 11.08 -1.21
C TYR A 8 23.53 9.80 -2.07
N SER A 9 22.50 9.49 -2.88
CA SER A 9 22.54 9.32 -4.36
C SER A 9 21.11 9.23 -4.94
N THR A 10 20.86 9.90 -6.09
CA THR A 10 19.53 10.11 -6.72
C THR A 10 19.44 9.34 -8.04
N LEU A 11 18.36 8.59 -8.29
CA LEU A 11 18.07 7.95 -9.58
C LEU A 11 16.82 8.57 -10.22
N ARG A 12 16.97 9.06 -11.45
CA ARG A 12 15.98 9.86 -12.19
C ARG A 12 15.32 8.96 -13.26
N GLY A 13 14.01 8.76 -13.18
CA GLY A 13 13.20 8.07 -14.19
C GLY A 13 12.26 9.05 -14.91
N GLU A 14 12.22 8.98 -16.25
CA GLU A 14 11.32 9.73 -17.13
C GLU A 14 9.91 9.09 -17.16
N PRO A 15 8.81 9.87 -17.13
CA PRO A 15 7.47 9.34 -17.36
C PRO A 15 6.97 9.51 -18.80
N GLU A 16 6.43 8.41 -19.34
CA GLU A 16 5.68 8.36 -20.60
C GLU A 16 4.27 8.99 -20.48
N SER A 17 3.82 9.53 -21.61
CA SER A 17 2.60 10.32 -21.79
C SER A 17 1.38 9.44 -22.09
N CYS A 18 0.30 9.58 -21.31
CA CYS A 18 -1.02 8.99 -21.62
C CYS A 18 -1.98 10.00 -22.24
N ARG A 19 -2.61 9.59 -23.34
CA ARG A 19 -3.55 10.35 -24.17
C ARG A 19 -4.98 9.98 -23.78
N THR A 20 -5.83 10.96 -23.47
CA THR A 20 -7.25 10.77 -23.12
C THR A 20 -8.13 10.93 -24.35
N SER A 21 -9.08 10.02 -24.57
CA SER A 21 -10.16 10.12 -25.55
C SER A 21 -11.49 10.23 -24.80
N SER A 22 -12.31 11.22 -25.15
CA SER A 22 -13.66 11.43 -24.61
C SER A 22 -14.67 11.05 -25.70
N GLU A 23 -15.60 10.15 -25.39
CA GLU A 23 -16.79 9.86 -26.22
C GLU A 23 -18.01 10.54 -25.60
N GLU A 24 -18.71 11.31 -26.42
CA GLU A 24 -19.93 12.05 -26.11
C GLU A 24 -21.13 11.24 -26.63
N LEU A 25 -22.06 10.88 -25.75
CA LEU A 25 -23.26 10.10 -26.08
C LEU A 25 -24.49 11.02 -26.11
N GLU A 26 -24.99 11.29 -27.32
CA GLU A 26 -26.17 12.11 -27.57
C GLU A 26 -27.47 11.31 -27.36
N VAL A 27 -28.34 11.75 -26.44
CA VAL A 27 -29.62 11.13 -26.11
C VAL A 27 -30.74 11.78 -26.93
N ARG A 28 -31.42 10.96 -27.73
CA ARG A 28 -32.56 11.30 -28.58
C ARG A 28 -33.87 11.29 -27.78
N THR A 29 -34.55 12.43 -27.68
CA THR A 29 -35.93 12.56 -27.19
C THR A 29 -36.90 12.69 -28.37
N ASP A 30 -37.81 11.73 -28.52
CA ASP A 30 -38.96 11.82 -29.43
C ASP A 30 -40.20 12.31 -28.63
N ASP A 31 -40.74 13.44 -29.05
CA ASP A 31 -42.01 14.02 -28.59
C ASP A 31 -43.10 13.67 -29.63
N SER A 32 -44.22 13.10 -29.19
CA SER A 32 -45.40 12.97 -30.02
C SER A 32 -46.66 13.20 -29.21
N THR A 33 -47.09 14.46 -29.23
CA THR A 33 -48.38 14.94 -28.75
C THR A 33 -49.41 14.74 -29.87
N THR A 34 -50.45 13.91 -29.65
CA THR A 34 -51.59 13.79 -30.59
C THR A 34 -52.87 14.31 -29.96
N HIS A 35 -53.49 15.24 -30.69
CA HIS A 35 -54.69 15.99 -30.33
C HIS A 35 -55.97 15.14 -30.27
N ALA A 36 -56.83 15.55 -29.34
CA ALA A 36 -58.18 15.08 -29.11
C ALA A 36 -59.10 15.13 -30.35
N LYS A 37 -59.97 14.13 -30.47
CA LYS A 37 -61.27 14.26 -31.14
C LYS A 37 -62.36 13.67 -30.26
N LEU A 38 -63.24 14.56 -29.78
CA LEU A 38 -64.51 14.25 -29.12
C LEU A 38 -65.38 13.40 -30.05
N SER A 39 -65.90 12.30 -29.53
CA SER A 39 -67.10 11.65 -30.04
C SER A 39 -67.98 11.24 -28.85
N GLN A 40 -69.15 11.86 -28.78
CA GLN A 40 -70.20 11.60 -27.79
C GLN A 40 -70.85 10.24 -28.08
N ILE A 41 -70.90 9.36 -27.06
CA ILE A 41 -71.55 8.05 -27.11
C ILE A 41 -72.51 7.91 -25.89
N PRO A 42 -73.66 7.22 -26.04
CA PRO A 42 -74.84 7.42 -25.20
C PRO A 42 -74.68 7.00 -23.73
N THR A 43 -75.18 7.87 -22.85
CA THR A 43 -75.29 7.67 -21.40
C THR A 43 -76.40 6.67 -21.06
N GLN A 44 -76.16 5.36 -21.21
CA GLN A 44 -77.02 4.35 -20.56
C GLN A 44 -76.37 2.98 -20.25
N VAL A 45 -75.03 2.89 -20.25
CA VAL A 45 -74.27 1.73 -19.69
C VAL A 45 -73.47 2.14 -18.43
N SER A 46 -73.65 3.39 -17.98
CA SER A 46 -72.76 4.09 -17.04
C SER A 46 -72.73 3.53 -15.62
N ARG A 47 -73.82 2.95 -15.09
CA ARG A 47 -73.84 2.42 -13.72
C ARG A 47 -73.00 1.15 -13.55
N TYR A 48 -73.01 0.24 -14.53
CA TYR A 48 -72.26 -1.01 -14.39
C TYR A 48 -70.74 -0.81 -14.54
N HIS A 49 -70.33 0.10 -15.43
CA HIS A 49 -68.92 0.43 -15.62
C HIS A 49 -68.34 1.21 -14.43
N THR A 50 -69.05 2.18 -13.88
CA THR A 50 -68.60 2.89 -12.66
C THR A 50 -68.41 1.92 -11.49
N HIS A 51 -69.32 0.95 -11.32
CA HIS A 51 -69.13 -0.10 -10.32
C HIS A 51 -67.88 -0.96 -10.60
N MET A 52 -67.66 -1.43 -11.83
CA MET A 52 -66.44 -2.19 -12.16
C MET A 52 -65.15 -1.40 -11.89
N TYR A 53 -65.10 -0.11 -12.25
CA TYR A 53 -63.92 0.72 -11.98
C TYR A 53 -63.72 0.98 -10.48
N THR A 54 -64.79 1.18 -9.70
CA THR A 54 -64.67 1.32 -8.24
C THR A 54 -64.13 0.07 -7.58
N TRP A 55 -64.56 -1.12 -8.04
CA TRP A 55 -64.03 -2.40 -7.55
C TRP A 55 -62.57 -2.61 -7.96
N ALA A 56 -62.20 -2.26 -9.19
CA ALA A 56 -60.81 -2.34 -9.64
C ALA A 56 -59.88 -1.43 -8.82
N VAL A 57 -60.29 -0.18 -8.56
CA VAL A 57 -59.53 0.76 -7.71
C VAL A 57 -59.42 0.25 -6.27
N ALA A 58 -60.51 -0.29 -5.70
CA ALA A 58 -60.49 -0.87 -4.37
C ALA A 58 -59.51 -2.06 -4.26
N ILE A 59 -59.50 -2.95 -5.25
CA ILE A 59 -58.57 -4.08 -5.32
C ILE A 59 -57.13 -3.57 -5.43
N CYS A 60 -56.86 -2.59 -6.30
CA CYS A 60 -55.53 -1.99 -6.41
C CYS A 60 -55.05 -1.38 -5.09
N MET A 61 -55.92 -0.66 -4.37
CA MET A 61 -55.60 -0.08 -3.06
C MET A 61 -55.32 -1.15 -1.99
N VAL A 62 -56.06 -2.25 -1.99
CA VAL A 62 -55.80 -3.37 -1.08
C VAL A 62 -54.47 -4.04 -1.44
N CYS A 63 -54.17 -4.25 -2.72
CA CYS A 63 -52.90 -4.82 -3.16
C CYS A 63 -51.70 -3.92 -2.82
N THR A 64 -51.82 -2.59 -2.98
CA THR A 64 -50.75 -1.66 -2.59
C THR A 64 -50.55 -1.63 -1.08
N MET A 65 -51.63 -1.68 -0.28
CA MET A 65 -51.53 -1.78 1.17
C MET A 65 -50.91 -3.11 1.63
N LEU A 66 -51.27 -4.23 1.00
CA LEU A 66 -50.68 -5.54 1.30
C LEU A 66 -49.19 -5.58 0.93
N ASN A 67 -48.81 -5.05 -0.24
CA ASN A 67 -47.42 -4.95 -0.65
C ASN A 67 -46.62 -4.03 0.29
N ALA A 68 -47.19 -2.90 0.71
CA ALA A 68 -46.57 -1.98 1.66
C ALA A 68 -46.44 -2.61 3.07
N MET A 69 -47.46 -3.36 3.52
CA MET A 69 -47.37 -4.11 4.77
C MET A 69 -46.33 -5.23 4.70
N PHE A 70 -46.22 -5.93 3.56
CA PHE A 70 -45.21 -6.96 3.35
C PHE A 70 -43.81 -6.36 3.35
N LEU A 71 -43.60 -5.24 2.66
CA LEU A 71 -42.34 -4.47 2.74
C LEU A 71 -42.05 -3.98 4.16
N ALA A 72 -43.04 -3.48 4.88
CA ALA A 72 -42.86 -3.01 6.25
C ALA A 72 -42.60 -4.16 7.24
N SER A 73 -43.17 -5.34 6.99
CA SER A 73 -42.92 -6.53 7.82
C SER A 73 -41.56 -7.16 7.52
N THR A 74 -41.07 -7.13 6.27
CA THR A 74 -39.69 -7.52 5.97
C THR A 74 -38.70 -6.53 6.61
N PHE A 75 -38.93 -5.23 6.50
CA PHE A 75 -38.10 -4.21 7.17
C PHE A 75 -38.11 -4.31 8.70
N ARG A 76 -39.22 -4.73 9.32
CA ARG A 76 -39.29 -4.95 10.76
C ARG A 76 -38.71 -6.30 11.21
N SER A 77 -38.69 -7.30 10.33
CA SER A 77 -38.15 -8.64 10.63
C SER A 77 -36.64 -8.73 10.41
N ASP A 78 -36.06 -7.86 9.57
CA ASP A 78 -34.62 -7.83 9.26
C ASP A 78 -33.74 -7.18 10.33
N HIS A 79 -34.30 -6.69 11.43
CA HIS A 79 -33.50 -6.16 12.55
C HIS A 79 -32.93 -7.23 13.50
N SER A 80 -33.17 -8.53 13.25
CA SER A 80 -32.70 -9.57 14.18
C SER A 80 -31.97 -10.77 13.58
N LEU A 81 -31.93 -10.99 12.26
CA LEU A 81 -31.15 -12.10 11.69
C LEU A 81 -30.59 -11.77 10.30
N LEU A 82 -29.26 -11.64 10.22
CA LEU A 82 -28.42 -11.87 9.02
C LEU A 82 -28.55 -10.89 7.84
N ALA A 83 -28.17 -9.64 8.06
CA ALA A 83 -27.30 -8.96 7.10
C ALA A 83 -25.93 -8.83 7.75
N PRO A 84 -24.82 -9.30 7.16
CA PRO A 84 -23.53 -8.85 7.61
C PRO A 84 -23.56 -7.34 7.35
N SER A 85 -23.64 -6.57 8.43
CA SER A 85 -23.27 -5.17 8.40
C SER A 85 -21.99 -5.11 7.57
N VAL A 86 -22.03 -4.44 6.42
CA VAL A 86 -20.82 -4.04 5.71
C VAL A 86 -20.14 -3.10 6.69
N THR A 87 -19.36 -3.68 7.61
CA THR A 87 -18.52 -2.98 8.55
C THR A 87 -17.56 -2.22 7.67
N SER A 88 -17.85 -0.93 7.47
CA SER A 88 -16.98 -0.03 6.74
C SER A 88 -15.60 -0.17 7.35
N ILE A 89 -14.66 -0.70 6.56
CA ILE A 89 -13.28 -0.84 7.01
C ILE A 89 -12.73 0.58 7.11
N PRO A 90 -12.32 1.03 8.30
CA PRO A 90 -11.79 2.38 8.44
C PRO A 90 -10.53 2.49 7.57
N ARG A 91 -10.33 3.65 6.94
CA ARG A 91 -9.25 3.86 5.95
C ARG A 91 -7.86 3.42 6.44
N LYS A 92 -7.60 3.55 7.75
CA LYS A 92 -6.37 3.11 8.43
C LYS A 92 -6.11 1.60 8.36
N ASP A 93 -7.15 0.79 8.20
CA ASP A 93 -7.08 -0.67 8.21
C ASP A 93 -7.11 -1.28 6.79
N ILE A 94 -7.14 -0.44 5.74
CA ILE A 94 -7.13 -0.92 4.34
C ILE A 94 -5.90 -1.78 4.05
N TRP A 95 -4.74 -1.46 4.65
CA TRP A 95 -3.50 -2.22 4.46
C TRP A 95 -3.55 -3.65 5.03
N LYS A 96 -4.54 -3.95 5.88
CA LYS A 96 -4.77 -5.30 6.42
C LYS A 96 -5.56 -6.18 5.45
N LEU A 97 -6.14 -5.59 4.40
CA LEU A 97 -6.82 -6.34 3.36
C LEU A 97 -5.80 -7.09 2.53
N ARG A 98 -6.13 -8.34 2.21
CA ARG A 98 -5.40 -9.10 1.21
C ARG A 98 -5.44 -8.34 -0.12
N ARG A 99 -4.27 -8.09 -0.70
CA ARG A 99 -4.18 -7.55 -2.05
C ARG A 99 -4.72 -8.57 -3.05
N PRO A 100 -5.59 -8.16 -4.00
CA PRO A 100 -5.95 -9.02 -5.10
C PRO A 100 -4.70 -9.41 -5.88
N ASN A 101 -4.57 -10.69 -6.21
CA ASN A 101 -3.49 -11.15 -7.08
C ASN A 101 -3.64 -10.46 -8.45
N GLN A 102 -2.59 -9.77 -8.91
CA GLN A 102 -2.58 -9.09 -10.21
C GLN A 102 -2.34 -10.07 -11.37
N TYR A 103 -1.94 -11.30 -11.07
CA TYR A 103 -1.46 -12.30 -12.02
C TYR A 103 -2.41 -13.51 -12.13
N ILE A 104 -3.73 -13.26 -12.17
CA ILE A 104 -4.73 -14.33 -12.27
C ILE A 104 -4.55 -15.07 -13.60
N GLY A 105 -4.40 -16.40 -13.55
CA GLY A 105 -4.26 -17.26 -14.72
C GLY A 105 -2.85 -17.27 -15.33
N LEU A 106 -1.87 -16.57 -14.75
CA LEU A 106 -0.48 -16.69 -15.22
C LEU A 106 0.13 -18.06 -14.91
N ASP A 107 -0.38 -18.77 -13.91
CA ASP A 107 0.00 -20.13 -13.59
C ASP A 107 -0.38 -21.14 -14.68
N GLU A 108 -1.44 -20.85 -15.45
CA GLU A 108 -1.97 -21.72 -16.51
C GLU A 108 -1.18 -21.62 -17.84
N ILE A 109 -0.34 -20.59 -18.00
CA ILE A 109 0.44 -20.37 -19.22
C ILE A 109 1.60 -21.38 -19.28
N GLU A 110 1.65 -22.19 -20.34
CA GLU A 110 2.77 -23.08 -20.62
C GLU A 110 4.07 -22.27 -20.80
N ARG A 111 5.06 -22.55 -19.95
CA ARG A 111 6.38 -21.91 -20.00
C ARG A 111 7.43 -22.90 -20.50
N PRO A 112 8.45 -22.43 -21.24
CA PRO A 112 9.57 -23.27 -21.62
C PRO A 112 10.26 -23.83 -20.37
N THR A 113 10.58 -25.12 -20.43
CA THR A 113 11.32 -25.83 -19.37
C THR A 113 12.69 -26.22 -19.92
N PRO A 114 13.81 -25.78 -19.31
CA PRO A 114 13.88 -25.00 -18.07
C PRO A 114 13.45 -23.52 -18.26
N PRO A 115 12.99 -22.86 -17.18
CA PRO A 115 12.63 -21.45 -17.25
C PRO A 115 13.84 -20.60 -17.64
N LEU A 116 13.63 -19.63 -18.53
CA LEU A 116 14.67 -18.69 -18.92
C LEU A 116 14.96 -17.75 -17.75
N PRO A 117 16.22 -17.62 -17.28
CA PRO A 117 16.54 -16.77 -16.15
C PRO A 117 16.24 -15.30 -16.49
N LYS A 118 15.49 -14.65 -15.61
CA LYS A 118 15.21 -13.21 -15.64
C LYS A 118 15.65 -12.61 -14.30
N GLN A 119 16.09 -11.36 -14.34
CA GLN A 119 16.39 -10.57 -13.16
C GLN A 119 15.78 -9.19 -13.38
N PHE A 120 15.22 -8.63 -12.33
CA PHE A 120 14.84 -7.23 -12.26
C PHE A 120 15.33 -6.68 -10.93
N ASP A 121 15.73 -5.41 -10.93
CA ASP A 121 16.19 -4.75 -9.72
C ASP A 121 15.00 -4.01 -9.10
N ASN A 122 14.71 -4.32 -7.84
CA ASN A 122 13.68 -3.66 -7.07
C ASN A 122 14.31 -2.69 -6.07
N PHE A 123 13.78 -1.47 -5.99
CA PHE A 123 14.22 -0.46 -5.03
C PHE A 123 13.28 -0.43 -3.81
N PRO A 124 13.76 0.00 -2.63
CA PRO A 124 12.92 0.07 -1.45
C PRO A 124 11.69 0.96 -1.67
N ILE A 125 10.51 0.44 -1.36
CA ILE A 125 9.26 1.22 -1.39
C ILE A 125 9.18 2.19 -0.21
N ALA A 126 9.84 1.87 0.91
CA ALA A 126 10.01 2.74 2.06
C ALA A 126 11.46 2.70 2.56
N VAL A 127 11.95 3.86 3.00
CA VAL A 127 13.23 4.03 3.70
C VAL A 127 12.93 4.99 4.84
N ALA A 128 13.24 4.64 6.08
CA ALA A 128 12.96 5.48 7.23
C ALA A 128 14.03 5.31 8.30
N GLN A 129 14.29 6.37 9.06
CA GLN A 129 15.32 6.39 10.09
C GLN A 129 14.68 6.34 11.47
N VAL A 130 15.31 5.64 12.42
CA VAL A 130 14.87 5.58 13.81
C VAL A 130 16.04 5.82 14.74
N ASP A 131 15.82 6.61 15.81
CA ASP A 131 16.85 7.01 16.77
C ASP A 131 16.68 6.27 18.10
N SER A 132 17.69 5.49 18.49
CA SER A 132 17.71 4.74 19.75
C SER A 132 17.79 5.62 21.01
N LEU A 133 18.25 6.87 20.90
CA LEU A 133 18.26 7.79 22.04
C LEU A 133 16.93 8.52 22.22
N ASP A 134 16.27 8.86 21.12
CA ASP A 134 14.98 9.56 21.13
C ASP A 134 13.87 8.61 20.67
N VAL A 135 13.54 7.68 21.57
CA VAL A 135 12.81 6.47 21.18
C VAL A 135 11.37 6.69 20.69
N GLY A 136 10.77 7.83 21.05
CA GLY A 136 9.42 8.21 20.66
C GLY A 136 9.39 9.18 19.47
N ARG A 137 10.55 9.68 19.02
CA ARG A 137 10.62 10.62 17.91
C ARG A 137 10.44 9.90 16.59
N VAL A 138 9.51 10.42 15.80
CA VAL A 138 9.37 10.11 14.38
C VAL A 138 10.31 11.04 13.62
N ILE A 139 11.21 10.46 12.82
CA ILE A 139 12.09 11.23 11.95
C ILE A 139 11.36 11.42 10.63
N GLU A 140 10.91 12.66 10.38
CA GLU A 140 10.26 12.99 9.11
C GLU A 140 11.26 12.79 7.97
N ASN A 141 10.93 11.88 7.07
CA ASN A 141 11.61 11.79 5.79
C ASN A 141 11.31 13.10 5.05
N GLY A 142 12.29 13.98 4.94
CA GLY A 142 12.16 15.32 4.39
C GLY A 142 11.80 15.32 2.91
N LEU A 143 10.55 14.96 2.61
CA LEU A 143 9.88 15.01 1.31
C LEU A 143 9.79 16.47 0.87
N LYS A 144 10.92 17.03 0.43
CA LYS A 144 10.96 18.36 -0.15
C LYS A 144 10.13 18.30 -1.41
N THR A 145 9.05 19.06 -1.47
CA THR A 145 8.29 19.20 -2.71
C THR A 145 9.05 20.15 -3.62
N HIS A 146 9.42 19.69 -4.80
CA HIS A 146 10.05 20.50 -5.83
C HIS A 146 9.00 20.96 -6.83
N MET A 147 8.97 22.26 -7.14
CA MET A 147 8.12 22.79 -8.21
C MET A 147 8.91 22.78 -9.51
N GLY A 148 8.55 21.88 -10.43
CA GLY A 148 9.05 21.86 -11.79
C GLY A 148 8.13 22.62 -12.76
N ALA A 149 8.55 22.76 -14.01
CA ALA A 149 7.73 23.40 -15.05
C ALA A 149 6.38 22.69 -15.30
N SER A 150 6.31 21.38 -15.04
CA SER A 150 5.11 20.55 -15.21
C SER A 150 4.30 20.35 -13.93
N GLY A 151 4.63 21.05 -12.84
CA GLY A 151 3.97 20.95 -11.54
C GLY A 151 4.91 20.50 -10.42
N SER A 152 4.32 20.25 -9.25
CA SER A 152 5.06 19.80 -8.07
C SER A 152 5.35 18.30 -8.13
N TYR A 153 6.61 17.92 -7.94
CA TYR A 153 7.03 16.54 -7.74
C TYR A 153 7.79 16.43 -6.42
N VAL A 154 7.67 15.29 -5.76
CA VAL A 154 8.46 14.97 -4.57
C VAL A 154 9.50 13.96 -5.03
N PRO A 155 10.79 14.35 -5.16
CA PRO A 155 11.83 13.40 -5.51
C PRO A 155 11.92 12.35 -4.42
N ASP A 156 12.10 11.11 -4.84
CA ASP A 156 12.30 9.98 -3.94
C ASP A 156 13.76 9.96 -3.42
N ASP A 157 14.24 11.10 -2.91
CA ASP A 157 15.57 11.25 -2.30
C ASP A 157 15.55 10.65 -0.88
N LYS A 158 15.25 9.36 -0.80
CA LYS A 158 15.28 8.56 0.41
C LYS A 158 16.72 8.23 0.79
N GLN A 159 17.22 8.88 1.84
CA GLN A 159 18.60 8.72 2.27
C GLN A 159 18.76 7.59 3.29
N VAL A 160 19.69 6.68 3.02
CA VAL A 160 20.13 5.68 4.00
C VAL A 160 21.19 6.31 4.89
N VAL A 161 20.87 6.47 6.18
CA VAL A 161 21.76 7.05 7.18
C VAL A 161 21.87 6.11 8.36
N VAL A 162 23.09 5.74 8.70
CA VAL A 162 23.36 4.86 9.84
C VAL A 162 24.44 5.51 10.70
N THR A 163 24.15 5.67 11.98
CA THR A 163 25.10 6.13 13.01
C THR A 163 25.06 5.15 14.17
N GLU A 164 25.84 5.41 15.22
CA GLU A 164 25.79 4.62 16.46
C GLU A 164 24.38 4.62 17.10
N ARG A 165 23.58 5.65 16.81
CA ARG A 165 22.27 5.88 17.46
C ARG A 165 21.11 5.67 16.49
N VAL A 166 21.33 6.06 15.24
CA VAL A 166 20.32 6.07 14.18
C VAL A 166 20.53 4.85 13.30
N SER A 167 19.48 4.06 13.14
CA SER A 167 19.42 2.96 12.18
C SER A 167 18.45 3.31 11.05
N THR A 168 18.72 2.81 9.85
CA THR A 168 17.79 2.93 8.71
C THR A 168 17.03 1.64 8.53
N ILE A 169 15.73 1.73 8.37
CA ILE A 169 14.84 0.64 7.99
C ILE A 169 14.46 0.82 6.53
N VAL A 170 14.64 -0.22 5.73
CA VAL A 170 14.24 -0.29 4.33
C VAL A 170 13.19 -1.37 4.15
N GLU A 171 12.19 -1.12 3.32
CA GLU A 171 11.13 -2.09 3.00
C GLU A 171 11.03 -2.29 1.50
N PHE A 172 10.95 -3.56 1.10
CA PHE A 172 10.71 -4.00 -0.27
C PHE A 172 9.39 -4.76 -0.35
N LEU A 173 8.83 -4.82 -1.56
CA LEU A 173 7.69 -5.65 -1.88
C LEU A 173 8.08 -6.63 -2.98
N ALA A 174 7.91 -7.93 -2.76
CA ALA A 174 8.13 -8.95 -3.78
C ALA A 174 6.95 -8.96 -4.76
N VAL A 175 7.03 -8.21 -5.86
CA VAL A 175 5.88 -7.98 -6.75
C VAL A 175 5.66 -9.12 -7.75
N ASP A 176 6.72 -9.65 -8.37
CA ASP A 176 6.55 -10.46 -9.58
C ASP A 176 6.25 -11.94 -9.34
N PHE A 177 5.21 -12.44 -10.03
CA PHE A 177 4.84 -13.84 -10.03
C PHE A 177 5.93 -14.72 -10.68
N GLY A 178 6.27 -15.83 -10.01
CA GLY A 178 7.30 -16.76 -10.48
C GLY A 178 8.74 -16.29 -10.27
N MET A 179 8.94 -15.18 -9.56
CA MET A 179 10.24 -14.61 -9.19
C MET A 179 10.53 -14.75 -7.69
N GLU A 180 10.12 -15.88 -7.10
CA GLU A 180 10.15 -16.15 -5.65
C GLU A 180 11.56 -16.47 -5.08
N GLN A 181 12.60 -16.13 -5.85
CA GLN A 181 13.99 -16.19 -5.44
C GLN A 181 14.54 -14.76 -5.41
N CYS A 182 14.38 -14.11 -4.27
CA CYS A 182 14.84 -12.74 -4.05
C CYS A 182 16.34 -12.70 -3.75
N GLU A 183 16.96 -11.56 -4.06
CA GLU A 183 18.32 -11.23 -3.64
C GLU A 183 18.36 -9.82 -3.05
N LEU A 184 18.82 -9.70 -1.81
CA LEU A 184 19.14 -8.41 -1.22
C LEU A 184 20.56 -8.04 -1.60
N GLN A 185 20.73 -6.92 -2.31
CA GLN A 185 22.03 -6.37 -2.66
C GLN A 185 22.30 -5.08 -1.88
N LEU A 186 23.51 -4.94 -1.37
CA LEU A 186 24.03 -3.74 -0.73
C LEU A 186 25.32 -3.35 -1.44
N THR A 187 25.31 -2.17 -2.07
CA THR A 187 26.49 -1.56 -2.68
C THR A 187 26.77 -0.25 -1.97
N ILE A 188 27.99 -0.10 -1.46
CA ILE A 188 28.45 1.10 -0.75
C ILE A 188 29.79 1.51 -1.35
N ASP A 189 29.85 2.74 -1.85
CA ASP A 189 31.08 3.29 -2.42
C ASP A 189 32.06 3.70 -1.32
N SER A 190 33.35 3.52 -1.57
CA SER A 190 34.45 3.91 -0.67
C SER A 190 34.42 5.39 -0.28
N SER A 191 33.92 6.26 -1.18
CA SER A 191 33.73 7.68 -0.89
C SER A 191 32.72 7.91 0.24
N SER A 192 31.59 7.18 0.23
CA SER A 192 30.60 7.22 1.30
C SER A 192 31.14 6.67 2.61
N ILE A 193 32.00 5.64 2.56
CA ILE A 193 32.60 5.05 3.77
C ILE A 193 33.63 6.00 4.40
N MET A 194 34.55 6.55 3.60
CA MET A 194 35.56 7.51 4.09
C MET A 194 34.93 8.78 4.64
N ASN A 195 33.83 9.23 4.04
CA ASN A 195 33.05 10.35 4.56
C ASN A 195 32.30 10.01 5.86
N ALA A 196 31.83 8.76 6.02
CA ALA A 196 31.11 8.33 7.21
C ALA A 196 32.02 8.19 8.45
N SER A 197 33.17 7.54 8.30
CA SER A 197 34.11 7.34 9.39
C SER A 197 35.54 7.11 8.89
N PRO A 198 36.56 7.75 9.48
CA PRO A 198 37.96 7.45 9.19
C PRO A 198 38.43 6.14 9.82
N THR A 199 37.66 5.57 10.76
CA THR A 199 37.96 4.30 11.43
C THR A 199 37.02 3.19 10.97
N PRO A 200 37.50 1.94 10.85
CA PRO A 200 36.65 0.80 10.53
C PRO A 200 35.50 0.62 11.52
N PHE A 201 34.32 0.25 11.03
CA PHE A 201 33.14 -0.03 11.83
C PHE A 201 32.35 -1.21 11.27
N MET A 202 31.48 -1.81 12.09
CA MET A 202 30.62 -2.92 11.64
C MET A 202 29.25 -2.36 11.27
N LEU A 203 28.80 -2.67 10.06
CA LEU A 203 27.44 -2.46 9.59
C LEU A 203 26.68 -3.79 9.67
N ASP A 204 25.70 -3.85 10.55
CA ASP A 204 24.85 -5.02 10.71
C ASP A 204 23.55 -4.84 9.93
N VAL A 205 23.15 -5.91 9.24
CA VAL A 205 21.88 -5.97 8.52
C VAL A 205 20.97 -6.97 9.23
N PHE A 206 19.81 -6.52 9.68
CA PHE A 206 18.82 -7.36 10.37
C PHE A 206 17.56 -7.52 9.51
N ARG A 207 16.96 -8.71 9.51
CA ARG A 207 15.60 -8.92 8.99
C ARG A 207 14.61 -8.55 10.09
N LEU A 208 13.57 -7.81 9.73
CA LEU A 208 12.55 -7.36 10.65
C LEU A 208 11.24 -8.15 10.49
N ASN A 209 10.44 -8.16 11.56
CA ASN A 209 9.11 -8.76 11.58
C ASN A 209 8.05 -7.80 11.04
N SER A 210 8.02 -7.62 9.72
CA SER A 210 6.99 -6.82 9.05
C SER A 210 6.14 -7.71 8.15
N THR A 211 4.83 -7.68 8.34
CA THR A 211 3.85 -8.36 7.47
C THR A 211 2.91 -7.37 6.77
N ILE A 212 3.07 -6.07 7.07
CA ILE A 212 2.27 -4.97 6.55
C ILE A 212 3.22 -3.83 6.18
N PRO A 213 2.82 -2.92 5.26
CA PRO A 213 3.63 -1.76 4.94
C PRO A 213 4.06 -0.96 6.18
N ILE A 214 5.31 -0.54 6.19
CA ILE A 214 5.81 0.39 7.21
C ILE A 214 5.19 1.77 6.98
N ASN A 215 4.57 2.31 8.03
CA ASN A 215 4.09 3.68 8.03
C ASN A 215 5.17 4.62 8.58
N SER A 216 5.89 5.30 7.67
CA SER A 216 6.96 6.25 8.01
C SER A 216 6.51 7.38 8.94
N ASP A 217 5.25 7.80 8.86
CA ASP A 217 4.72 8.94 9.63
C ASP A 217 4.53 8.63 11.12
N THR A 218 4.58 7.34 11.47
CA THR A 218 4.42 6.84 12.85
C THR A 218 5.61 6.02 13.31
N LEU A 219 6.61 5.86 12.45
CA LEU A 219 7.78 5.03 12.72
C LEU A 219 8.74 5.77 13.64
N SER A 220 8.94 5.20 14.81
CA SER A 220 9.89 5.62 15.82
C SER A 220 10.68 4.40 16.27
N TYR A 221 11.70 4.60 17.10
CA TYR A 221 12.42 3.45 17.66
C TYR A 221 11.48 2.51 18.42
N ASN A 222 10.53 3.02 19.19
CA ASN A 222 9.59 2.18 19.95
C ASN A 222 8.57 1.44 19.09
N THR A 223 8.15 2.03 17.97
CA THR A 223 7.12 1.45 17.09
C THR A 223 7.69 0.64 15.94
N ARG A 224 9.02 0.55 15.84
CA ARG A 224 9.67 -0.21 14.76
C ARG A 224 9.38 -1.71 14.84
N PRO A 225 9.28 -2.40 13.69
CA PRO A 225 9.17 -3.85 13.67
C PRO A 225 10.38 -4.51 14.37
N ALA A 226 10.12 -5.58 15.14
CA ALA A 226 11.18 -6.26 15.90
C ALA A 226 12.17 -6.98 14.99
N ARG A 227 13.45 -7.02 15.37
CA ARG A 227 14.49 -7.81 14.68
C ARG A 227 14.20 -9.31 14.85
N ILE A 228 14.15 -10.05 13.75
CA ILE A 228 14.00 -11.51 13.75
C ILE A 228 15.37 -12.19 13.70
N SER A 229 16.23 -11.75 12.80
CA SER A 229 17.51 -12.41 12.56
C SER A 229 18.55 -11.44 12.01
N LYS A 230 19.82 -11.73 12.29
CA LYS A 230 20.95 -11.01 11.70
C LYS A 230 21.29 -11.65 10.35
N VAL A 231 21.19 -10.86 9.29
CA VAL A 231 21.39 -11.27 7.90
C VAL A 231 22.85 -11.08 7.49
N ALA A 232 23.51 -10.03 7.97
CA ALA A 232 24.91 -9.75 7.69
C ALA A 232 25.59 -9.00 8.84
N ALA A 233 26.91 -9.13 8.90
CA ALA A 233 27.82 -8.26 9.63
C ALA A 233 28.92 -7.86 8.66
N LEU A 234 28.92 -6.61 8.22
CA LEU A 234 29.81 -6.14 7.17
C LEU A 234 30.83 -5.19 7.79
N GLU A 235 32.11 -5.52 7.64
CA GLU A 235 33.18 -4.65 8.09
C GLU A 235 33.39 -3.53 7.06
N MET A 236 33.08 -2.31 7.46
CA MET A 236 33.26 -1.13 6.61
C MET A 236 34.70 -0.64 6.74
N GLN A 237 35.45 -0.79 5.66
CA GLN A 237 36.82 -0.26 5.49
C GLN A 237 36.84 0.73 4.32
N SER A 238 37.96 1.41 4.07
CA SER A 238 38.10 2.44 3.03
C SER A 238 38.06 1.91 1.58
N THR A 239 37.35 0.81 1.33
CA THR A 239 37.20 0.13 0.04
C THR A 239 35.73 -0.05 -0.28
N ASP A 240 35.37 -0.10 -1.56
CA ASP A 240 34.00 -0.35 -1.99
C ASP A 240 33.49 -1.68 -1.43
N VAL A 241 32.24 -1.69 -0.97
CA VAL A 241 31.56 -2.88 -0.45
C VAL A 241 30.45 -3.26 -1.41
N ARG A 242 30.53 -4.48 -1.96
CA ARG A 242 29.44 -5.13 -2.67
C ARG A 242 29.11 -6.42 -1.95
N TRP A 243 27.94 -6.47 -1.34
CA TRP A 243 27.44 -7.63 -0.62
C TRP A 243 26.06 -8.00 -1.16
N HIS A 244 25.77 -9.29 -1.22
CA HIS A 244 24.45 -9.77 -1.59
C HIS A 244 24.09 -11.04 -0.82
N ARG A 245 22.79 -11.30 -0.71
CA ARG A 245 22.29 -12.56 -0.15
C ARG A 245 20.96 -12.93 -0.79
N SER A 246 20.91 -14.13 -1.33
CA SER A 246 19.69 -14.71 -1.89
C SER A 246 18.86 -15.42 -0.83
N PHE A 247 17.54 -15.35 -0.96
CA PHE A 247 16.58 -16.02 -0.09
C PHE A 247 15.24 -16.20 -0.81
N HIS A 248 14.44 -17.13 -0.32
CA HIS A 248 13.08 -17.32 -0.83
C HIS A 248 12.16 -16.20 -0.33
N CYS A 249 11.30 -15.70 -1.21
CA CYS A 249 10.27 -14.71 -0.93
C CYS A 249 8.97 -15.12 -1.63
N SER A 250 7.82 -14.87 -1.01
CA SER A 250 6.52 -15.09 -1.66
C SER A 250 6.09 -13.88 -2.47
N THR A 251 5.31 -14.08 -3.54
CA THR A 251 4.64 -12.97 -4.22
C THR A 251 3.76 -12.18 -3.23
N ASP A 252 3.80 -10.85 -3.35
CA ASP A 252 3.20 -9.86 -2.44
C ASP A 252 3.75 -9.87 -1.00
N GLU A 253 4.90 -10.47 -0.73
CA GLU A 253 5.55 -10.42 0.59
C GLU A 253 6.23 -9.06 0.83
N TYR A 254 6.02 -8.48 2.02
CA TYR A 254 6.79 -7.35 2.52
C TYR A 254 8.08 -7.82 3.18
N LEU A 255 9.19 -7.26 2.74
CA LEU A 255 10.52 -7.59 3.24
C LEU A 255 11.15 -6.34 3.84
N ALA A 256 11.22 -6.31 5.17
CA ALA A 256 11.80 -5.20 5.90
C ALA A 256 13.18 -5.57 6.48
N PHE A 257 14.15 -4.67 6.31
CA PHE A 257 15.50 -4.81 6.83
C PHE A 257 15.93 -3.56 7.58
N GLU A 258 16.69 -3.75 8.66
CA GLU A 258 17.31 -2.67 9.43
C GLU A 258 18.83 -2.70 9.24
N LEU A 259 19.38 -1.56 8.83
CA LEU A 259 20.80 -1.29 8.79
C LEU A 259 21.19 -0.53 10.07
N ALA A 260 22.08 -1.11 10.86
CA ALA A 260 22.51 -0.54 12.14
C ALA A 260 24.04 -0.65 12.30
N CYS A 261 24.67 0.39 12.84
CA CYS A 261 26.09 0.35 13.17
C CYS A 261 26.30 -0.32 14.53
N THR A 262 27.33 -1.16 14.62
CA THR A 262 27.83 -1.70 15.88
C THR A 262 29.30 -1.29 16.01
N PRO A 263 29.74 -0.74 17.16
CA PRO A 263 31.15 -0.44 17.36
C PRO A 263 31.98 -1.72 17.26
N SER A 264 33.16 -1.64 16.65
CA SER A 264 34.07 -2.78 16.57
C SER A 264 34.61 -3.13 17.96
N LEU A 265 34.81 -4.44 18.21
CA LEU A 265 35.23 -4.99 19.51
C LEU A 265 36.52 -4.37 20.09
N GLY A 266 37.28 -3.60 19.31
CA GLY A 266 38.47 -2.86 19.76
C GLY A 266 38.20 -1.65 20.67
N GLU A 267 36.97 -1.11 20.71
CA GLU A 267 36.63 0.06 21.55
C GLU A 267 35.92 -0.28 22.86
N ILE A 268 35.39 -1.51 23.01
CA ILE A 268 34.68 -1.94 24.23
C ILE A 268 35.62 -2.04 25.45
N SER A 269 36.94 -2.09 25.23
CA SER A 269 37.94 -2.12 26.30
C SER A 269 38.07 -0.81 27.10
N LYS A 270 37.46 0.30 26.67
CA LYS A 270 37.58 1.61 27.38
C LYS A 270 36.32 2.13 28.06
N GLY A 271 35.19 1.42 28.02
CA GLY A 271 33.92 1.97 28.50
C GLY A 271 32.89 0.96 29.00
N GLY A 272 33.34 -0.16 29.57
CA GLY A 272 32.44 -1.15 30.16
C GLY A 272 31.68 -0.63 31.38
N HIS A 273 30.57 0.08 31.17
CA HIS A 273 29.52 0.19 32.18
C HIS A 273 28.54 -0.95 31.98
N LEU A 274 28.79 -1.99 32.78
CA LEU A 274 27.96 -3.15 33.05
C LEU A 274 26.52 -2.71 33.38
N PHE A 275 25.57 -2.84 32.46
CA PHE A 275 24.16 -2.92 32.82
C PHE A 275 23.86 -4.37 33.18
N LYS A 276 23.64 -4.59 34.48
CA LYS A 276 23.25 -5.86 35.07
C LYS A 276 21.73 -5.83 35.23
N THR A 277 21.08 -6.80 34.57
CA THR A 277 19.70 -7.32 34.73
C THR A 277 18.55 -6.32 34.87
#